data_AF-A0A838HT00-F1
#
_entry.id   AF-A0A838HT00-F1
#
_cell.length_a   1.000
_cell.length_b   1.000
_cell.length_c   1.000
_cell.angle_alpha   90.00
_cell.angle_beta   90.00
_cell.angle_gamma   90.00
#
_symmetry.space_group_name_H-M   'P 1'
#
loop_
_entity.id
_entity.type
_entity.pdbx_description
1 polymer ?
#
loop_
_entity_poly.entity_id
_entity_poly.type
_entity_poly.pdbx_seq_one_letter_code
_entity_poly.pdbx_strand_id
1 'polypeptide(L)'
;MHGPDYLASLCRGGFPVAVQRNAAGQARWFRDYVEDTVLRDALDHAGIRKPEEMLRLLRLLAAHTARIVRAGALENDLQLDRHSIGAYREILRSLFLVDDLGPWRTNRSQRVIKSPKLHVADTGLAVSLLGIDFSRLRSEPTLAGQLLESFVVAELRKQASWMDVPPTFLHFSEPGRSEVDIVLERPDGAVVGVEVKLADHADQRDFHGLRRLRELARDRWAGGVLLAALPAGFVTEDGLLAVPISALWNALP
;
A
#
# COMPACT_ATOMS: atom_id res chain seq x y z
N MET A 1 -7.28 3.38 -27.61
CA MET A 1 -7.16 3.33 -26.14
C MET A 1 -5.68 3.34 -25.83
N HIS A 2 -5.12 4.49 -25.45
CA HIS A 2 -3.80 4.49 -24.82
C HIS A 2 -3.92 3.65 -23.55
N GLY A 3 -2.97 2.75 -23.30
CA GLY A 3 -2.95 1.99 -22.04
C GLY A 3 -3.12 2.95 -20.85
N PRO A 4 -3.76 2.51 -19.75
CA PRO A 4 -3.90 3.36 -18.58
C PRO A 4 -2.52 3.83 -18.12
N ASP A 5 -2.29 5.14 -18.16
CA ASP A 5 -1.13 5.75 -17.54
C ASP A 5 -1.31 5.65 -16.02
N TYR A 6 -0.83 4.54 -15.46
CA TYR A 6 -0.95 4.28 -14.03
C TYR A 6 -0.27 5.38 -13.22
N LEU A 7 0.83 5.99 -13.69
CA LEU A 7 1.49 7.09 -12.99
C LEU A 7 0.56 8.30 -12.83
N ALA A 8 -0.20 8.65 -13.87
CA ALA A 8 -1.21 9.71 -13.78
C ALA A 8 -2.30 9.37 -12.75
N SER A 9 -2.68 8.09 -12.65
CA SER A 9 -3.64 7.62 -11.65
C SER A 9 -3.05 7.70 -10.22
N LEU A 10 -1.79 7.32 -10.04
CA LEU A 10 -1.08 7.45 -8.76
C LEU A 10 -1.01 8.90 -8.28
N CYS A 11 -0.68 9.83 -9.19
CA CYS A 11 -0.67 11.27 -8.88
C CYS A 11 -2.06 11.79 -8.51
N ARG A 12 -3.13 11.23 -9.07
CA ARG A 12 -4.49 11.64 -8.75
C ARG A 12 -4.99 11.07 -7.42
N GLY A 13 -4.59 9.86 -7.06
CA GLY A 13 -5.14 9.16 -5.89
C GLY A 13 -6.60 8.72 -6.10
N GLY A 14 -7.27 8.39 -5.00
CA GLY A 14 -8.62 7.85 -4.95
C GLY A 14 -9.63 8.66 -4.13
N PHE A 15 -9.24 9.77 -3.49
CA PHE A 15 -10.18 10.63 -2.76
C PHE A 15 -11.24 11.24 -3.70
N PRO A 16 -12.56 10.99 -3.50
CA PRO A 16 -13.61 11.38 -4.44
C PRO A 16 -13.63 12.87 -4.78
N VAL A 17 -13.44 13.75 -3.79
CA VAL A 17 -13.46 15.20 -4.01
C VAL A 17 -12.17 15.66 -4.70
N ALA A 18 -11.04 15.01 -4.43
CA ALA A 18 -9.74 15.34 -5.03
C ALA A 18 -9.74 15.01 -6.54
N VAL A 19 -10.22 13.82 -6.91
CA VAL A 19 -10.18 13.32 -8.30
C VAL A 19 -11.10 14.10 -9.25
N GLN A 20 -12.10 14.82 -8.72
CA GLN A 20 -12.99 15.69 -9.50
C GLN A 20 -12.36 17.05 -9.84
N ARG A 21 -11.19 17.38 -9.28
CA ARG A 21 -10.52 18.68 -9.50
C ARG A 21 -9.45 18.59 -10.58
N ASN A 22 -9.09 19.75 -11.14
CA ASN A 22 -7.86 19.87 -11.92
C ASN A 22 -6.63 19.73 -11.02
N ALA A 23 -5.44 19.53 -11.62
CA ALA A 23 -4.20 19.27 -10.87
C ALA A 23 -3.89 20.32 -9.79
N ALA A 24 -4.04 21.61 -10.10
CA ALA A 24 -3.80 22.69 -9.15
C ALA A 24 -4.81 22.71 -8.00
N GLY A 25 -6.08 22.46 -8.28
CA GLY A 25 -7.15 22.37 -7.29
C GLY A 25 -7.04 21.13 -6.42
N GLN A 26 -6.59 20.00 -6.99
CA GLN A 26 -6.32 18.77 -6.28
C GLN A 26 -5.16 18.95 -5.28
N ALA A 27 -4.03 19.51 -5.72
CA ALA A 27 -2.89 19.76 -4.84
C ALA A 27 -3.23 20.74 -3.70
N ARG A 28 -4.06 21.77 -3.96
CA ARG A 28 -4.61 22.62 -2.90
C ARG A 28 -5.47 21.83 -1.94
N TRP A 29 -6.42 21.06 -2.46
CA TRP A 29 -7.32 20.27 -1.61
C TRP A 29 -6.57 19.29 -0.71
N PHE A 30 -5.54 18.60 -1.20
CA PHE A 30 -4.74 17.69 -0.36
C PHE A 30 -3.98 18.43 0.74
N ARG A 31 -3.39 19.58 0.44
CA ARG A 31 -2.73 20.41 1.46
C ARG A 31 -3.74 20.86 2.52
N ASP A 32 -4.88 21.40 2.09
CA ASP A 32 -5.92 21.89 3.00
C ASP A 32 -6.51 20.73 3.83
N TYR A 33 -6.73 19.55 3.21
CA TYR A 33 -7.19 18.35 3.90
C TYR A 33 -6.21 17.89 4.97
N VAL A 34 -4.92 17.86 4.68
CA VAL A 34 -3.89 17.47 5.65
C VAL A 34 -3.80 18.48 6.77
N GLU A 35 -3.74 19.78 6.47
CA GLU A 35 -3.69 20.82 7.49
C GLU A 35 -4.93 20.74 8.39
N ASP A 36 -6.11 20.60 7.80
CA ASP A 36 -7.36 20.56 8.56
C ASP A 36 -7.47 19.28 9.41
N THR A 37 -7.21 18.12 8.82
CA THR A 37 -7.37 16.81 9.49
C THR A 37 -6.24 16.58 10.51
N VAL A 38 -4.99 16.80 10.11
CA VAL A 38 -3.81 16.52 10.94
C VAL A 38 -3.57 17.62 11.97
N LEU A 39 -3.97 18.87 11.74
CA LEU A 39 -3.77 19.92 12.74
C LEU A 39 -4.98 20.06 13.67
N ARG A 40 -6.23 20.02 13.17
CA ARG A 40 -7.41 20.18 14.05
C ARG A 40 -7.67 18.93 14.87
N ASP A 41 -7.84 17.77 14.23
CA ASP A 41 -8.25 16.55 14.94
C ASP A 41 -7.15 16.06 15.89
N ALA A 42 -5.88 16.31 15.56
CA ALA A 42 -4.74 16.05 16.43
C ALA A 42 -4.73 16.83 17.73
N LEU A 43 -5.09 18.12 17.65
CA LEU A 43 -5.19 19.00 18.82
C LEU A 43 -6.36 18.57 19.69
N ASP A 44 -7.45 18.09 19.08
CA ASP A 44 -8.68 17.72 19.76
C ASP A 44 -8.63 16.30 20.39
N HIS A 45 -7.91 15.33 19.79
CA HIS A 45 -8.01 13.92 20.18
C HIS A 45 -6.89 13.36 21.10
N ALA A 46 -5.80 14.06 21.37
CA ALA A 46 -4.69 13.42 22.10
C ALA A 46 -3.77 14.33 22.94
N GLY A 47 -4.17 15.57 23.26
CA GLY A 47 -3.28 16.48 24.00
C GLY A 47 -1.92 16.66 23.31
N ILE A 48 -1.91 16.53 21.97
CA ILE A 48 -0.70 16.57 21.16
C ILE A 48 -0.14 17.98 21.22
N ARG A 49 1.05 18.10 21.81
CA ARG A 49 1.70 19.40 22.01
C ARG A 49 2.42 19.93 20.76
N LYS A 50 2.58 19.08 19.72
CA LYS A 50 3.43 19.33 18.55
C LYS A 50 2.86 18.73 17.24
N PRO A 51 1.76 19.26 16.71
CA PRO A 51 1.13 18.76 15.48
C PRO A 51 2.06 18.84 14.24
N GLU A 52 3.02 19.76 14.23
CA GLU A 52 4.04 19.88 13.18
C GLU A 52 4.94 18.64 13.06
N GLU A 53 5.24 17.97 14.18
CA GLU A 53 6.06 16.76 14.17
C GLU A 53 5.29 15.55 13.63
N MET A 54 3.99 15.49 13.89
CA MET A 54 3.14 14.47 13.27
C MET A 54 3.00 14.68 11.76
N LEU A 55 2.92 15.92 11.29
CA LEU A 55 2.93 16.22 9.85
C LEU A 55 4.27 15.83 9.19
N ARG A 56 5.41 16.05 9.87
CA ARG A 56 6.71 15.57 9.41
C ARG A 56 6.77 14.05 9.35
N LEU A 57 6.24 13.36 10.38
CA LEU A 57 6.11 11.91 10.37
C LEU A 57 5.27 11.45 9.17
N LEU A 58 4.11 12.05 8.92
CA LEU A 58 3.25 11.68 7.79
C LEU A 58 3.98 11.82 6.44
N ARG A 59 4.74 12.91 6.23
CA ARG A 59 5.58 13.08 5.02
C ARG A 59 6.63 11.99 4.88
N LEU A 60 7.30 11.63 5.98
CA LEU A 60 8.32 10.58 5.99
C LEU A 60 7.70 9.20 5.72
N LEU A 61 6.53 8.92 6.31
CA LEU A 61 5.75 7.72 6.04
C LEU A 61 5.30 7.64 4.57
N ALA A 62 4.94 8.76 3.95
CA ALA A 62 4.63 8.81 2.52
C ALA A 62 5.85 8.45 1.64
N ALA A 63 7.05 8.90 1.99
CA ALA A 63 8.29 8.54 1.30
C ALA A 63 8.68 7.06 1.47
N HIS A 64 8.15 6.41 2.50
CA HIS A 64 8.42 5.01 2.85
C HIS A 64 7.19 4.11 2.72
N THR A 65 6.20 4.53 1.92
CA THR A 65 5.02 3.70 1.65
C THR A 65 5.41 2.38 1.00
N ALA A 66 4.61 1.35 1.24
CA ALA A 66 4.88 -0.03 0.84
C ALA A 66 6.26 -0.54 1.29
N ARG A 67 6.73 -0.14 2.49
CA ARG A 67 7.97 -0.64 3.09
C ARG A 67 7.77 -1.05 4.54
N ILE A 68 8.63 -1.95 4.98
CA ILE A 68 8.81 -2.23 6.40
C ILE A 68 9.66 -1.11 7.02
N VAL A 69 8.99 -0.17 7.71
CA VAL A 69 9.65 0.97 8.33
C VAL A 69 10.14 0.61 9.74
N ARG A 70 11.45 0.68 9.96
CA ARG A 70 12.06 0.45 11.28
C ARG A 70 11.99 1.73 12.11
N ALA A 71 11.54 1.63 13.35
CA ALA A 71 11.43 2.76 14.27
C ALA A 71 12.74 3.57 14.37
N GLY A 72 13.89 2.89 14.47
CA GLY A 72 15.20 3.57 14.59
C GLY A 72 15.58 4.47 13.42
N ALA A 73 15.07 4.22 12.20
CA ALA A 73 15.29 5.14 11.08
C ALA A 73 14.50 6.44 11.28
N LEU A 74 13.23 6.31 11.70
CA LEU A 74 12.35 7.44 11.99
C LEU A 74 12.82 8.27 13.19
N GLU A 75 13.38 7.61 14.23
CA GLU A 75 13.92 8.27 15.42
C GLU A 75 15.03 9.28 15.03
N ASN A 76 15.94 8.89 14.13
CA ASN A 76 17.04 9.74 13.69
C ASN A 76 16.57 10.91 12.82
N ASP A 77 15.66 10.65 11.89
CA ASP A 77 15.18 11.66 10.93
C ASP A 77 14.29 12.73 11.60
N LEU A 78 13.51 12.33 12.61
CA LEU A 78 12.54 13.21 13.28
C LEU A 78 13.02 13.74 14.64
N GLN A 79 14.11 13.21 15.20
CA GLN A 79 14.57 13.53 16.56
C GLN A 79 13.46 13.31 17.61
N LEU A 80 12.69 12.24 17.42
CA LEU A 80 11.61 11.79 18.32
C LEU A 80 11.97 10.43 18.90
N ASP A 81 11.57 10.16 20.14
CA ASP A 81 11.68 8.83 20.70
C ASP A 81 10.66 7.85 20.08
N ARG A 82 10.95 6.55 20.19
CA ARG A 82 10.05 5.47 19.74
C ARG A 82 8.62 5.57 20.26
N HIS A 83 8.42 6.04 21.49
CA HIS A 83 7.10 6.11 22.09
C HIS A 83 6.25 7.17 21.37
N SER A 84 6.83 8.33 21.12
CA SER A 84 6.23 9.45 20.38
C SER A 84 5.90 9.06 18.94
N ILE A 85 6.83 8.39 18.24
CA ILE A 85 6.59 7.89 16.87
C ILE A 85 5.45 6.88 16.85
N GLY A 86 5.41 5.96 17.82
CA GLY A 86 4.32 5.00 17.96
C GLY A 86 2.98 5.70 18.16
N ALA A 87 2.90 6.63 19.11
CA ALA A 87 1.68 7.38 19.40
C ALA A 87 1.17 8.16 18.17
N TYR A 88 2.06 8.88 17.46
CA TYR A 88 1.67 9.61 16.26
C TYR A 88 1.26 8.69 15.11
N ARG A 89 1.89 7.53 14.94
CA ARG A 89 1.47 6.55 13.93
C ARG A 89 0.09 5.97 14.23
N GLU A 90 -0.23 5.67 15.50
CA GLU A 90 -1.57 5.23 15.89
C GLU A 90 -2.63 6.29 15.57
N ILE A 91 -2.31 7.57 15.82
CA ILE A 91 -3.21 8.69 15.52
C ILE A 91 -3.42 8.82 14.00
N LEU A 92 -2.35 8.84 13.21
CA LEU A 92 -2.43 8.87 11.75
C LEU A 92 -3.22 7.67 11.18
N ARG A 93 -3.14 6.49 11.82
CA ARG A 93 -3.95 5.33 11.46
C ARG A 93 -5.43 5.53 11.80
N SER A 94 -5.73 6.09 12.97
CA SER A 94 -7.11 6.42 13.38
C SER A 94 -7.77 7.48 12.49
N LEU A 95 -6.95 8.35 11.88
CA LEU A 95 -7.37 9.34 10.88
C LEU A 95 -7.45 8.77 9.46
N PHE A 96 -7.24 7.46 9.28
CA PHE A 96 -7.24 6.78 7.98
C PHE A 96 -6.24 7.39 6.97
N LEU A 97 -5.09 7.91 7.44
CA LEU A 97 -4.05 8.48 6.59
C LEU A 97 -2.98 7.45 6.22
N VAL A 98 -2.77 6.47 7.10
CA VAL A 98 -1.83 5.36 6.90
C VAL A 98 -2.44 4.05 7.41
N ASP A 99 -1.95 2.95 6.90
CA ASP A 99 -2.38 1.60 7.27
C ASP A 99 -1.17 0.65 7.33
N ASP A 100 -1.34 -0.47 8.02
CA ASP A 100 -0.30 -1.45 8.28
C ASP A 100 -0.74 -2.84 7.84
N LEU A 101 0.02 -3.45 6.93
CA LEU A 101 -0.11 -4.87 6.62
C LEU A 101 0.75 -5.69 7.57
N GLY A 102 0.09 -6.43 8.46
CA GLY A 102 0.76 -7.38 9.34
C GLY A 102 1.48 -8.48 8.56
N PRO A 103 2.50 -9.12 9.13
CA PRO A 103 3.15 -10.25 8.48
C PRO A 103 2.25 -11.50 8.51
N TRP A 104 2.07 -12.15 7.36
CA TRP A 104 1.47 -13.48 7.27
C TRP A 104 2.41 -14.53 7.86
N ARG A 105 1.81 -15.53 8.54
CA ARG A 105 2.52 -16.55 9.31
C ARG A 105 1.94 -17.92 8.99
N THR A 106 2.81 -18.92 8.87
CA THR A 106 2.39 -20.30 8.62
C THR A 106 1.69 -20.94 9.82
N ASN A 107 2.16 -20.63 11.04
CA ASN A 107 1.59 -21.08 12.30
C ASN A 107 1.30 -19.91 13.24
N ARG A 108 0.17 -19.96 13.97
CA ARG A 108 -0.17 -18.98 15.02
C ARG A 108 0.92 -18.86 16.10
N SER A 109 1.74 -19.90 16.29
CA SER A 109 2.80 -19.98 17.30
C SER A 109 4.19 -19.52 16.85
N GLN A 110 4.41 -19.26 15.55
CA GLN A 110 5.69 -18.67 15.09
C GLN A 110 5.74 -17.19 15.45
N ARG A 111 6.17 -16.90 16.69
CA ARG A 111 6.52 -15.56 17.20
C ARG A 111 7.83 -15.05 16.58
N VAL A 112 7.90 -14.91 15.26
CA VAL A 112 8.89 -13.99 14.67
C VAL A 112 8.21 -12.64 14.56
N ILE A 113 8.50 -11.70 15.46
CA ILE A 113 7.97 -10.33 15.37
C ILE A 113 8.55 -9.69 14.09
N LYS A 114 7.91 -9.93 12.95
CA LYS A 114 8.17 -9.19 11.72
C LYS A 114 7.39 -7.89 11.79
N SER A 115 8.05 -6.79 11.48
CA SER A 115 7.45 -5.47 11.49
C SER A 115 6.39 -5.37 10.37
N PRO A 116 5.30 -4.63 10.59
CA PRO A 116 4.30 -4.41 9.55
C PRO A 116 4.88 -3.64 8.34
N LYS A 117 4.32 -3.90 7.15
CA LYS A 117 4.56 -3.13 5.93
C LYS A 117 3.56 -1.97 5.94
N LEU A 118 4.07 -0.74 5.94
CA LEU A 118 3.27 0.48 6.01
C LEU A 118 2.77 0.87 4.62
N HIS A 119 1.52 1.32 4.52
CA HIS A 119 0.96 1.92 3.32
C HIS A 119 0.30 3.26 3.65
N VAL A 120 0.46 4.25 2.77
CA VAL A 120 -0.41 5.43 2.76
C VAL A 120 -1.81 5.03 2.27
N ALA A 121 -2.83 5.66 2.82
CA ALA A 121 -4.21 5.39 2.44
C ALA A 121 -4.56 5.92 1.03
N ASP A 122 -3.85 6.95 0.56
CA ASP A 122 -4.07 7.55 -0.75
C ASP A 122 -2.75 8.02 -1.38
N THR A 123 -2.53 7.62 -2.64
CA THR A 123 -1.27 7.94 -3.35
C THR A 123 -1.20 9.37 -3.86
N GLY A 124 -2.34 9.99 -4.18
CA GLY A 124 -2.40 11.40 -4.59
C GLY A 124 -2.06 12.31 -3.42
N LEU A 125 -2.54 11.96 -2.22
CA LEU A 125 -2.13 12.56 -0.96
C LEU A 125 -0.62 12.40 -0.74
N ALA A 126 -0.08 11.19 -0.90
CA ALA A 126 1.36 10.95 -0.74
C ALA A 126 2.21 11.77 -1.74
N VAL A 127 1.82 11.80 -3.01
CA VAL A 127 2.45 12.63 -4.05
C VAL A 127 2.42 14.12 -3.65
N SER A 128 1.29 14.61 -3.15
CA SER A 128 1.14 15.98 -2.66
C SER A 128 2.03 16.26 -1.43
N LEU A 129 2.12 15.33 -0.48
CA LEU A 129 2.97 15.45 0.73
C LEU A 129 4.45 15.50 0.39
N LEU A 130 4.87 14.77 -0.64
CA LEU A 130 6.23 14.72 -1.15
C LEU A 130 6.58 15.93 -2.05
N GLY A 131 5.57 16.70 -2.47
CA GLY A 131 5.77 17.85 -3.34
C GLY A 131 6.27 17.48 -4.73
N ILE A 132 5.96 16.27 -5.21
CA ILE A 132 6.39 15.78 -6.52
C ILE A 132 5.24 15.84 -7.52
N ASP A 133 5.57 15.95 -8.80
CA ASP A 133 4.62 15.90 -9.90
C ASP A 133 4.80 14.62 -10.73
N PHE A 134 4.01 14.50 -11.80
CA PHE A 134 4.09 13.37 -12.73
C PHE A 134 5.50 13.19 -13.32
N SER A 135 6.14 14.29 -13.73
CA SER A 135 7.47 14.24 -14.36
C SER A 135 8.51 13.72 -13.38
N ARG A 136 8.44 14.17 -12.13
CA ARG A 136 9.32 13.72 -11.06
C ARG A 136 9.05 12.26 -10.70
N LEU A 137 7.80 11.86 -10.53
CA LEU A 137 7.43 10.48 -10.22
C LEU A 137 7.90 9.51 -11.32
N ARG A 138 7.76 9.90 -12.58
CA ARG A 138 8.25 9.13 -13.74
C ARG A 138 9.77 8.93 -13.71
N SER A 139 10.53 9.85 -13.12
CA SER A 139 11.98 9.72 -12.94
C SER A 139 12.38 8.89 -11.72
N GLU A 140 11.43 8.47 -10.89
CA GLU A 140 11.65 7.70 -9.65
C GLU A 140 10.90 6.36 -9.67
N PRO A 141 11.35 5.38 -10.50
CA PRO A 141 10.62 4.12 -10.71
C PRO A 141 10.42 3.32 -9.42
N THR A 142 11.37 3.38 -8.48
CA THR A 142 11.25 2.71 -7.17
C THR A 142 10.10 3.29 -6.34
N LEU A 143 9.97 4.61 -6.28
CA LEU A 143 8.88 5.27 -5.57
C LEU A 143 7.54 5.02 -6.29
N ALA A 144 7.54 5.03 -7.62
CA ALA A 144 6.36 4.73 -8.41
C ALA A 144 5.84 3.30 -8.17
N GLY A 145 6.72 2.31 -8.08
CA GLY A 145 6.34 0.93 -7.72
C GLY A 145 5.72 0.85 -6.32
N GLN A 146 6.31 1.53 -5.34
CA GLN A 146 5.80 1.55 -3.96
C GLN A 146 4.45 2.26 -3.82
N LEU A 147 4.27 3.37 -4.54
CA LEU A 147 2.97 4.02 -4.62
C LEU A 147 1.96 3.11 -5.32
N LEU A 148 2.35 2.39 -6.37
CA LEU A 148 1.47 1.43 -7.03
C LEU A 148 1.01 0.30 -6.11
N GLU A 149 1.92 -0.29 -5.32
CA GLU A 149 1.56 -1.26 -4.29
C GLU A 149 0.51 -0.69 -3.32
N SER A 150 0.72 0.53 -2.84
CA SER A 150 -0.20 1.20 -1.90
C SER A 150 -1.55 1.54 -2.55
N PHE A 151 -1.55 1.93 -3.82
CA PHE A 151 -2.75 2.14 -4.61
C PHE A 151 -3.56 0.84 -4.74
N VAL A 152 -2.90 -0.27 -5.09
CA VAL A 152 -3.56 -1.59 -5.17
C VAL A 152 -4.12 -2.03 -3.82
N VAL A 153 -3.38 -1.84 -2.71
CA VAL A 153 -3.90 -2.11 -1.36
C VAL A 153 -5.18 -1.30 -1.10
N ALA A 154 -5.19 -0.01 -1.42
CA ALA A 154 -6.35 0.86 -1.23
C ALA A 154 -7.55 0.39 -2.08
N GLU A 155 -7.34 0.06 -3.36
CA GLU A 155 -8.41 -0.45 -4.24
C GLU A 155 -8.96 -1.80 -3.77
N LEU A 156 -8.10 -2.75 -3.42
CA LEU A 156 -8.54 -4.05 -2.90
C LEU A 156 -9.31 -3.91 -1.58
N ARG A 157 -8.92 -2.98 -0.70
CA ARG A 157 -9.67 -2.70 0.53
C ARG A 157 -11.05 -2.11 0.27
N LYS A 158 -11.20 -1.23 -0.74
CA LYS A 158 -12.51 -0.73 -1.15
C LYS A 158 -13.41 -1.87 -1.61
N GLN A 159 -12.90 -2.79 -2.43
CA GLN A 159 -13.67 -3.97 -2.85
C GLN A 159 -14.01 -4.88 -1.67
N ALA A 160 -13.04 -5.17 -0.79
CA ALA A 160 -13.25 -6.01 0.38
C ALA A 160 -14.30 -5.43 1.34
N SER A 161 -14.45 -4.10 1.40
CA SER A 161 -15.44 -3.45 2.26
C SER A 161 -16.90 -3.77 1.87
N TRP A 162 -17.13 -4.36 0.70
CA TRP A 162 -18.45 -4.77 0.22
C TRP A 162 -18.71 -6.27 0.42
N MET A 163 -17.76 -7.00 1.01
CA MET A 163 -17.90 -8.42 1.34
C MET A 163 -18.54 -8.58 2.73
N ASP A 164 -19.43 -9.56 2.90
CA ASP A 164 -20.00 -9.90 4.21
C ASP A 164 -18.90 -10.33 5.21
N VAL A 165 -17.86 -11.00 4.71
CA VAL A 165 -16.73 -11.49 5.49
C VAL A 165 -15.43 -11.08 4.78
N PRO A 166 -14.90 -9.87 5.08
CA PRO A 166 -13.67 -9.40 4.45
C PRO A 166 -12.45 -10.23 4.89
N PRO A 167 -11.48 -10.47 3.99
CA PRO A 167 -10.22 -11.10 4.37
C PRO A 167 -9.36 -10.16 5.22
N THR A 168 -8.44 -10.73 5.98
CA THR A 168 -7.35 -9.97 6.62
C THR A 168 -6.28 -9.68 5.58
N PHE A 169 -5.86 -8.41 5.51
CA PHE A 169 -4.77 -7.98 4.63
C PHE A 169 -3.43 -8.07 5.37
N LEU A 170 -2.50 -8.81 4.80
CA LEU A 170 -1.19 -9.11 5.35
C LEU A 170 -0.12 -8.93 4.26
N HIS A 171 1.15 -9.09 4.59
CA HIS A 171 2.25 -9.21 3.63
C HIS A 171 3.08 -10.45 3.97
N PHE A 172 3.85 -10.98 3.02
CA PHE A 172 4.80 -12.05 3.31
C PHE A 172 6.20 -11.63 2.92
N SER A 173 7.18 -11.87 3.79
CA SER A 173 8.58 -11.61 3.49
C SER A 173 9.46 -12.61 4.22
N GLU A 174 10.27 -13.36 3.49
CA GLU A 174 11.42 -14.13 3.97
C GLU A 174 12.69 -13.36 3.53
N PRO A 175 13.37 -12.66 4.46
CA PRO A 175 14.53 -11.83 4.13
C PRO A 175 15.56 -12.58 3.29
N GLY A 176 15.94 -12.00 2.15
CA GLY A 176 16.92 -12.57 1.22
C GLY A 176 16.43 -13.78 0.42
N ARG A 177 15.13 -14.09 0.45
CA ARG A 177 14.54 -15.22 -0.29
C ARG A 177 13.36 -14.80 -1.16
N SER A 178 12.26 -14.41 -0.53
CA SER A 178 10.99 -14.22 -1.23
C SER A 178 10.14 -13.19 -0.49
N GLU A 179 9.44 -12.35 -1.24
CA GLU A 179 8.44 -11.41 -0.73
C GLU A 179 7.14 -11.67 -1.50
N VAL A 180 5.99 -11.37 -0.89
CA VAL A 180 4.71 -11.21 -1.56
C VAL A 180 4.08 -9.95 -0.97
N ASP A 181 3.76 -8.98 -1.83
CA ASP A 181 3.32 -7.65 -1.41
C ASP A 181 2.08 -7.69 -0.53
N ILE A 182 1.08 -8.46 -0.93
CA ILE A 182 -0.20 -8.57 -0.24
C ILE A 182 -0.59 -10.04 -0.11
N VAL A 183 -1.02 -10.43 1.09
CA VAL A 183 -1.60 -11.74 1.38
C VAL A 183 -2.97 -11.52 1.96
N LEU A 184 -3.99 -12.10 1.32
CA LEU A 184 -5.36 -12.08 1.80
C LEU A 184 -5.64 -13.40 2.50
N GLU A 185 -5.95 -13.36 3.78
CA GLU A 185 -6.31 -14.53 4.57
C GLU A 185 -7.77 -14.43 5.03
N ARG A 186 -8.60 -15.39 4.59
CA ARG A 186 -10.01 -15.48 5.01
C ARG A 186 -10.12 -16.15 6.39
N PRO A 187 -11.25 -15.98 7.12
CA PRO A 187 -11.44 -16.61 8.43
C PRO A 187 -11.41 -18.14 8.42
N ASP A 188 -11.76 -18.78 7.30
CA ASP A 188 -11.64 -20.24 7.08
C ASP A 188 -10.18 -20.69 6.87
N GLY A 189 -9.24 -19.75 6.82
CA GLY A 189 -7.81 -19.99 6.67
C GLY A 189 -7.33 -19.94 5.23
N ALA A 190 -8.22 -19.79 4.24
CA ALA A 190 -7.83 -19.73 2.83
C ALA A 190 -6.94 -18.52 2.53
N VAL A 191 -5.88 -18.73 1.75
CA VAL A 191 -4.81 -17.76 1.47
C VAL A 191 -4.72 -17.46 -0.02
N VAL A 192 -4.81 -16.18 -0.37
CA VAL A 192 -4.50 -15.67 -1.71
C VAL A 192 -3.29 -14.75 -1.64
N GLY A 193 -2.31 -14.97 -2.50
CA GLY A 193 -1.17 -14.07 -2.68
C GLY A 193 -1.41 -13.08 -3.81
N VAL A 194 -1.00 -11.83 -3.63
CA VAL A 194 -1.04 -10.79 -4.67
C VAL A 194 0.31 -10.08 -4.73
N GLU A 195 0.90 -10.07 -5.91
CA GLU A 195 2.12 -9.31 -6.25
C GLU A 195 1.75 -8.12 -7.13
N VAL A 196 2.47 -7.00 -6.98
CA VAL A 196 2.22 -5.80 -7.76
C VAL A 196 3.49 -5.38 -8.51
N LYS A 197 3.36 -5.12 -9.81
CA LYS A 197 4.50 -4.73 -10.65
C LYS A 197 4.15 -3.60 -11.59
N LEU A 198 4.92 -2.52 -11.54
CA LEU A 198 4.85 -1.46 -12.54
C LEU A 198 5.69 -1.86 -13.77
N ALA A 199 5.18 -2.82 -14.54
CA ALA A 199 5.76 -3.27 -15.81
C ALA A 199 4.68 -3.75 -16.78
N ASP A 200 4.95 -3.63 -18.08
CA ASP A 200 4.08 -4.05 -19.17
C ASP A 200 4.27 -5.51 -19.61
N HIS A 201 5.19 -6.21 -18.94
CA HIS A 201 5.49 -7.61 -19.13
C HIS A 201 5.65 -8.31 -17.77
N ALA A 202 5.48 -9.63 -17.78
CA ALA A 202 5.71 -10.49 -16.63
C ALA A 202 6.44 -11.76 -17.08
N ASP A 203 7.41 -12.21 -16.30
CA ASP A 203 8.17 -13.44 -16.55
C ASP A 203 8.09 -14.41 -15.37
N GLN A 204 8.63 -15.62 -15.52
CA GLN A 204 8.50 -16.67 -14.50
C GLN A 204 9.06 -16.27 -13.13
N ARG A 205 10.03 -15.37 -13.06
CA ARG A 205 10.67 -14.93 -11.80
C ARG A 205 9.76 -14.05 -10.97
N ASP A 206 8.85 -13.31 -11.62
CA ASP A 206 7.87 -12.45 -10.94
C ASP A 206 6.89 -13.23 -10.06
N PHE A 207 6.77 -14.55 -10.29
CA PHE A 207 5.91 -15.43 -9.52
C PHE A 207 6.64 -16.21 -8.42
N HIS A 208 7.94 -15.98 -8.21
CA HIS A 208 8.73 -16.74 -7.23
C HIS A 208 8.16 -16.60 -5.81
N GLY A 209 7.78 -15.38 -5.41
CA GLY A 209 7.12 -15.10 -4.13
C GLY A 209 5.83 -15.88 -3.95
N LEU A 210 4.94 -15.81 -4.95
CA LEU A 210 3.65 -16.53 -4.94
C LEU A 210 3.83 -18.06 -4.86
N ARG A 211 4.78 -18.63 -5.58
CA ARG A 211 5.09 -20.07 -5.49
C ARG A 211 5.58 -20.45 -4.10
N ARG A 212 6.45 -19.62 -3.52
CA ARG A 212 6.94 -19.82 -2.16
C ARG A 212 5.81 -19.74 -1.13
N LEU A 213 4.91 -18.77 -1.28
CA LEU A 213 3.73 -18.65 -0.43
C LEU A 213 2.80 -19.86 -0.55
N ARG A 214 2.57 -20.37 -1.77
CA ARG A 214 1.81 -21.61 -2.01
C ARG A 214 2.38 -22.81 -1.28
N GLU A 215 3.70 -23.04 -1.37
CA GLU A 215 4.38 -24.13 -0.64
C GLU A 215 4.15 -24.07 0.88
N LEU A 216 4.13 -22.86 1.43
CA LEU A 216 3.96 -22.61 2.85
C LEU A 216 2.50 -22.68 3.30
N ALA A 217 1.57 -22.21 2.48
CA ALA A 217 0.12 -22.24 2.75
C ALA A 217 -0.48 -23.64 2.60
N ARG A 218 0.11 -24.50 1.75
CA ARG A 218 -0.30 -25.90 1.55
C ARG A 218 -1.79 -26.03 1.20
N ASP A 219 -2.55 -26.78 2.00
CA ASP A 219 -3.99 -27.01 1.87
C ASP A 219 -4.83 -25.73 1.99
N ARG A 220 -4.25 -24.66 2.53
CA ARG A 220 -4.89 -23.34 2.64
C ARG A 220 -4.73 -22.48 1.39
N TRP A 221 -3.90 -22.88 0.43
CA TRP A 221 -3.67 -22.09 -0.78
C TRP A 221 -4.93 -22.03 -1.66
N ALA A 222 -5.41 -20.82 -1.92
CA ALA A 222 -6.59 -20.57 -2.76
C ALA A 222 -6.26 -19.90 -4.10
N GLY A 223 -5.07 -19.32 -4.27
CA GLY A 223 -4.66 -18.73 -5.55
C GLY A 223 -3.57 -17.68 -5.42
N GLY A 224 -2.99 -17.29 -6.55
CA GLY A 224 -1.97 -16.25 -6.62
C GLY A 224 -2.15 -15.39 -7.87
N VAL A 225 -2.05 -14.08 -7.70
CA VAL A 225 -2.26 -13.10 -8.76
C VAL A 225 -1.09 -12.12 -8.82
N LEU A 226 -0.56 -11.89 -10.01
CA LEU A 226 0.34 -10.78 -10.33
C LEU A 226 -0.48 -9.68 -11.00
N LEU A 227 -0.58 -8.53 -10.36
CA LEU A 227 -1.18 -7.32 -10.92
C LEU A 227 -0.08 -6.47 -11.54
N ALA A 228 -0.13 -6.31 -12.86
CA ALA A 228 0.87 -5.53 -13.58
C ALA A 228 0.25 -4.64 -14.67
N ALA A 229 1.04 -3.75 -15.27
CA ALA A 229 0.62 -2.85 -16.34
C ALA A 229 0.50 -3.58 -17.70
N LEU A 230 0.02 -4.83 -17.67
CA LEU A 230 -0.05 -5.72 -18.81
C LEU A 230 -1.11 -5.27 -19.82
N PRO A 231 -0.89 -5.51 -21.12
CA PRO A 231 -1.92 -5.28 -22.14
C PRO A 231 -3.07 -6.29 -22.06
N ALA A 232 -2.80 -7.51 -21.60
CA ALA A 232 -3.78 -8.58 -21.44
C ALA A 232 -3.33 -9.54 -20.33
N GLY A 233 -4.30 -10.25 -19.73
CA GLY A 233 -4.02 -11.26 -18.70
C GLY A 233 -3.66 -12.62 -19.30
N PHE A 234 -2.99 -13.45 -18.50
CA PHE A 234 -2.68 -14.83 -18.83
C PHE A 234 -2.61 -15.69 -17.56
N VAL A 235 -2.59 -17.01 -17.74
CA VAL A 235 -2.44 -18.00 -16.66
C VAL A 235 -1.13 -18.75 -16.88
N THR A 236 -0.35 -18.95 -15.82
CA THR A 236 0.85 -19.79 -15.88
C THR A 236 0.49 -21.28 -15.91
N GLU A 237 1.41 -22.13 -16.36
CA GLU A 237 1.21 -23.60 -16.34
C GLU A 237 0.89 -24.13 -14.93
N ASP A 238 1.41 -23.48 -13.90
CA ASP A 238 1.17 -23.84 -12.50
C ASP A 238 -0.02 -23.11 -11.86
N GLY A 239 -0.90 -22.50 -12.67
CA GLY A 239 -2.20 -21.97 -12.25
C GLY A 239 -2.18 -20.59 -11.58
N LEU A 240 -1.08 -19.84 -11.69
CA LEU A 240 -1.01 -18.45 -11.21
C LEU A 240 -1.54 -17.50 -12.27
N LEU A 241 -2.20 -16.43 -11.85
CA LEU A 241 -2.79 -15.45 -12.76
C LEU A 241 -1.86 -14.25 -12.88
N ALA A 242 -1.65 -13.75 -14.10
CA ALA A 242 -1.14 -12.41 -14.34
C ALA A 242 -2.26 -11.62 -15.00
N VAL A 243 -2.66 -10.50 -14.39
CA VAL A 243 -3.79 -9.70 -14.89
C VAL A 243 -3.42 -8.21 -14.93
N PRO A 244 -3.97 -7.45 -15.90
CA PRO A 244 -3.83 -6.00 -15.90
C PRO A 244 -4.37 -5.40 -14.60
N ILE A 245 -3.65 -4.45 -14.00
CA ILE A 245 -4.11 -3.74 -12.78
C ILE A 245 -5.50 -3.11 -13.01
N SER A 246 -5.80 -2.69 -14.23
CA SER A 246 -7.11 -2.16 -14.60
C SER A 246 -8.29 -3.11 -14.38
N ALA A 247 -8.05 -4.42 -14.22
CA ALA A 247 -9.07 -5.39 -13.82
C ALA A 247 -9.65 -5.12 -12.42
N LEU A 248 -9.02 -4.26 -11.60
CA LEU A 248 -9.57 -3.84 -10.30
C LEU A 248 -10.79 -2.90 -10.44
N TRP A 249 -11.00 -2.25 -11.57
CA TRP A 249 -12.14 -1.34 -11.77
C TRP A 249 -12.85 -1.51 -13.11
N ASN A 250 -12.26 -2.26 -14.04
CA ASN A 250 -12.93 -2.71 -15.25
C ASN A 250 -13.37 -4.15 -15.06
N ALA A 251 -14.58 -4.50 -15.49
CA ALA A 251 -14.94 -5.89 -15.66
C ALA A 251 -13.93 -6.55 -16.63
N LEU A 252 -13.43 -7.74 -16.27
CA LEU A 252 -12.66 -8.55 -17.21
C LEU A 252 -13.57 -8.85 -18.41
N PRO A 253 -13.10 -8.62 -19.65
CA PRO A 253 -13.88 -8.90 -20.85
C PRO A 253 -14.23 -10.39 -20.98
#